data_AF-A0A917H9F5-F1
#
_entry.id   AF-A0A917H9F5-F1
#
_cell.length_a   1.000
_cell.length_b   1.000
_cell.length_c   1.000
_cell.angle_alpha   90.00
_cell.angle_beta   90.00
_cell.angle_gamma   90.00
#
_symmetry.space_group_name_H-M   'P 1'
#
loop_
_entity.id
_entity.type
_entity.pdbx_description
1 polymer ?
#
loop_
_entity_poly.entity_id
_entity_poly.type
_entity_poly.pdbx_seq_one_letter_code
_entity_poly.pdbx_strand_id
1 'polypeptide(L)'
;MFDMVKRWYWYDWFMFIIRLLCSISLVYTTIELQQYFTLPTAVLVLWQLIAFSVPWLCLQLDYKYYLITEIVISGGLCLYLASFFPQAYFSFLLYAFLIAAHSARRAYLWSAPVSILLLPAMFKLVAEQSEYWIMAVHIGLAYVFGFSFHLLGLNHRQGEIIREQNAVLEQYLSQIERITLAEERNRLSKELHDTVGNAYTSLIMGLETLRPELSTNTGTERLDSLLNLARKNMEEVRGYVHQIESPHEALPLLQSLRKLAEEFQEHAKVTVRFHAYGEEYSLTKQAKTALYRCLQESLTNAVRHGHSTEIKVSVQFEPQQTRLEVQDNGRGMEHGREGFGLSAMKERAMNLQGHVAVYTEPGEGTLVTCTLPRQTELKDEVIRLLVVDDQPFFRESLRTLLEEQQDLQVVGTAEDGQQAIELCRQLQPQLVLMDLEMPNMDGIAASRAIKETWPHIRILILTTFEDTKQALEAMRSGVDGYLLKSMQPLELAETIRTVYRGGTLIDQGMSHKLFAQLEADNSGDDPSPIKASSAYELTPRELEILQFVSKGLRYKSIASKLYLSDGTVRNYASSAYMKLGVRNREEAVQKAREAGLLE
;
A
#
# COMPACT_ATOMS: atom_id res chain seq x y z
N MET A 1 25.80 -3.50 28.77
CA MET A 1 26.35 -4.51 29.72
C MET A 1 25.44 -4.77 30.93
N PHE A 2 24.37 -3.98 31.14
CA PHE A 2 23.40 -4.19 32.24
C PHE A 2 21.97 -4.54 31.77
N ASP A 3 21.81 -5.18 30.60
CA ASP A 3 20.51 -5.79 30.20
C ASP A 3 20.30 -7.20 30.78
N MET A 4 21.21 -7.65 31.65
CA MET A 4 21.23 -9.01 32.20
C MET A 4 20.48 -9.15 33.53
N VAL A 5 19.64 -8.20 33.91
CA VAL A 5 18.78 -8.37 35.09
C VAL A 5 17.52 -9.11 34.63
N LYS A 6 17.54 -10.44 34.79
CA LYS A 6 16.35 -11.29 34.68
C LYS A 6 15.20 -10.59 35.41
N ARG A 7 14.10 -10.27 34.73
CA ARG A 7 12.89 -9.76 35.42
C ARG A 7 12.45 -10.84 36.41
N TRP A 8 12.53 -10.52 37.70
CA TRP A 8 12.07 -11.43 38.75
C TRP A 8 10.55 -11.41 38.75
N TYR A 9 9.96 -12.60 38.75
CA TYR A 9 8.56 -12.76 39.03
C TYR A 9 8.32 -12.68 40.55
N TRP A 10 7.06 -12.52 40.95
CA TRP A 10 6.69 -12.45 42.38
C TRP A 10 7.18 -13.69 43.17
N TYR A 11 7.22 -14.86 42.54
CA TYR A 11 7.71 -16.09 43.16
C TYR A 11 9.23 -16.11 43.34
N ASP A 12 10.01 -15.46 42.46
CA ASP A 12 11.47 -15.34 42.65
C ASP A 12 11.78 -14.49 43.88
N TRP A 13 11.02 -13.39 44.07
CA TRP A 13 11.09 -12.56 45.27
C TRP A 13 10.71 -13.32 46.55
N PHE A 14 9.64 -14.12 46.49
CA PHE A 14 9.22 -14.96 47.61
C PHE A 14 10.33 -15.93 48.06
N MET A 15 10.96 -16.61 47.10
CA MET A 15 12.06 -17.55 47.36
C MET A 15 13.29 -16.84 47.95
N PHE A 16 13.63 -15.66 47.44
CA PHE A 16 14.71 -14.83 47.96
C PHE A 16 14.45 -14.40 49.41
N ILE A 17 13.24 -13.92 49.70
CA ILE A 17 12.85 -13.45 51.04
C ILE A 17 12.90 -14.59 52.07
N ILE A 18 12.34 -15.76 51.74
CA ILE A 18 12.39 -16.93 52.64
C ILE A 18 13.84 -17.34 52.91
N ARG A 19 14.68 -17.39 51.87
CA ARG A 19 16.11 -17.71 52.01
C ARG A 19 16.83 -16.70 52.91
N LEU A 20 16.56 -15.41 52.74
CA LEU A 20 17.15 -14.35 53.55
C LEU A 20 16.75 -14.49 55.03
N LEU A 21 15.47 -14.71 55.31
CA LEU A 21 14.96 -14.89 56.67
C LEU A 21 15.61 -16.08 57.38
N CYS A 22 15.69 -17.23 56.70
CA CYS A 22 16.34 -18.41 57.27
C CYS A 22 17.85 -18.22 57.45
N SER A 23 18.52 -17.50 56.55
CA SER A 23 19.95 -17.20 56.69
C SER A 23 20.21 -16.29 57.89
N ILE A 24 19.39 -15.26 58.09
CA ILE A 24 19.46 -14.38 59.28
C ILE A 24 19.20 -15.20 60.56
N SER A 25 18.19 -16.07 60.54
CA SER A 25 17.90 -16.96 61.67
C SER A 25 19.09 -17.88 62.01
N LEU A 26 19.73 -18.47 61.01
CA LEU A 26 20.90 -19.34 61.21
C LEU A 26 22.10 -18.58 61.78
N VAL A 27 22.35 -17.36 61.29
CA VAL A 27 23.40 -16.47 61.83
C VAL A 27 23.13 -16.15 63.30
N TYR A 28 21.88 -15.78 63.63
CA TYR A 28 21.48 -15.49 64.99
C TYR A 28 21.70 -16.71 65.92
N THR A 29 21.19 -17.88 65.54
CA THR A 29 21.38 -19.13 66.30
C THR A 29 22.85 -19.51 66.47
N THR A 30 23.69 -19.23 65.47
CA THR A 30 25.13 -19.52 65.52
C THR A 30 25.86 -18.63 66.51
N ILE A 31 25.45 -17.36 66.62
CA ILE A 31 25.99 -16.42 67.61
C ILE A 31 25.57 -16.82 69.02
N GLU A 32 24.31 -17.22 69.20
CA GLU A 32 23.76 -17.63 70.50
C GLU A 32 24.41 -18.93 71.02
N LEU A 33 24.62 -19.92 70.13
CA LEU A 33 25.19 -21.23 70.47
C LEU A 33 26.70 -21.33 70.23
N GLN A 34 27.40 -20.20 70.11
CA GLN A 34 28.83 -20.16 69.73
C GLN A 34 29.76 -21.03 70.60
N GLN A 35 29.39 -21.29 71.85
CA GLN A 35 30.19 -22.09 72.79
C GLN A 35 30.21 -23.58 72.47
N TYR A 36 29.26 -24.07 71.66
CA TYR A 36 29.14 -25.48 71.30
C TYR A 36 29.89 -25.85 70.02
N PHE A 37 30.36 -24.86 69.25
CA PHE A 37 31.02 -25.10 67.97
C PHE A 37 32.55 -25.14 68.09
N THR A 38 33.18 -25.99 67.28
CA THR A 38 34.64 -26.12 67.22
C THR A 38 35.29 -25.04 66.36
N LEU A 39 34.59 -24.55 65.34
CA LEU A 39 35.05 -23.48 64.46
C LEU A 39 34.79 -22.09 65.07
N PRO A 40 35.67 -21.11 64.84
CA PRO A 40 35.45 -19.72 65.26
C PRO A 40 34.15 -19.16 64.66
N THR A 41 33.40 -18.39 65.45
CA THR A 41 32.12 -17.77 65.03
C THR A 41 32.25 -16.99 63.71
N ALA A 42 33.37 -16.28 63.52
CA ALA A 42 33.63 -15.54 62.28
C ALA A 42 33.73 -16.45 61.03
N VAL A 43 34.29 -17.65 61.17
CA VAL A 43 34.40 -18.62 60.06
C VAL A 43 33.03 -19.21 59.73
N LEU A 44 32.21 -19.50 60.73
CA LEU A 44 30.86 -20.02 60.53
C LEU A 44 29.92 -18.99 59.91
N VAL A 45 29.97 -17.73 60.37
CA VAL A 45 29.21 -16.63 59.77
C VAL A 45 29.68 -16.40 58.33
N LEU A 46 30.98 -16.45 58.05
CA LEU A 46 31.49 -16.36 56.68
C LEU A 46 30.97 -17.51 55.81
N TRP A 47 30.97 -18.75 56.31
CA TRP A 47 30.42 -19.89 55.57
C TRP A 47 28.92 -19.72 55.32
N GLN A 48 28.15 -19.19 56.27
CA GLN A 48 26.72 -18.88 56.08
C GLN A 48 26.49 -17.80 55.02
N LEU A 49 27.32 -16.75 55.00
CA LEU A 49 27.29 -15.73 53.96
C LEU A 49 27.61 -16.33 52.58
N ILE A 50 28.62 -17.21 52.51
CA ILE A 50 28.97 -17.94 51.27
C ILE A 50 27.81 -18.85 50.83
N ALA A 51 27.19 -19.57 51.77
CA ALA A 51 26.04 -20.44 51.51
C ALA A 51 24.82 -19.64 51.01
N PHE A 52 24.65 -18.40 51.44
CA PHE A 52 23.62 -17.50 50.90
C PHE A 52 23.99 -16.98 49.50
N SER A 53 25.18 -16.40 49.35
CA SER A 53 25.56 -15.62 48.16
C SER A 53 26.01 -16.45 46.97
N VAL A 54 26.81 -17.50 47.17
CA VAL A 54 27.44 -18.24 46.05
C VAL A 54 26.40 -18.99 45.21
N PRO A 55 25.48 -19.79 45.79
CA PRO A 55 24.45 -20.41 44.98
C PRO A 55 23.59 -19.37 44.26
N TRP A 56 23.22 -18.28 44.93
CA TRP A 56 22.42 -17.21 44.32
C TRP A 56 23.09 -16.57 43.10
N LEU A 57 24.41 -16.33 43.17
CA LEU A 57 25.19 -15.84 42.03
C LEU A 57 25.22 -16.88 40.90
N CYS A 58 25.41 -18.17 41.23
CA CYS A 58 25.36 -19.25 40.25
C CYS A 58 23.99 -19.37 39.56
N LEU A 59 22.90 -19.03 40.26
CA LEU A 59 21.54 -19.05 39.69
C LEU A 59 21.36 -18.05 38.54
N GLN A 60 22.11 -16.94 38.54
CA GLN A 60 22.12 -15.97 37.43
C GLN A 60 22.88 -16.48 36.20
N LEU A 61 23.78 -17.45 36.38
CA LEU A 61 24.61 -18.02 35.31
C LEU A 61 23.96 -19.27 34.69
N ASP A 62 23.81 -20.33 35.50
CA ASP A 62 23.20 -21.60 35.08
C ASP A 62 22.64 -22.33 36.31
N TYR A 63 21.43 -22.88 36.17
CA TYR A 63 20.77 -23.65 37.21
C TYR A 63 21.56 -24.90 37.63
N LYS A 64 22.41 -25.47 36.76
CA LYS A 64 23.26 -26.62 37.14
C LYS A 64 24.29 -26.23 38.19
N TYR A 65 24.94 -25.07 38.04
CA TYR A 65 25.91 -24.57 39.02
C TYR A 65 25.21 -24.20 40.33
N TYR A 66 23.99 -23.65 40.26
CA TYR A 66 23.16 -23.43 41.44
C TYR A 66 22.94 -24.73 42.23
N LEU A 67 22.46 -25.80 41.58
CA LEU A 67 22.16 -27.06 42.26
C LEU A 67 23.40 -27.67 42.93
N ILE A 68 24.55 -27.65 42.24
CA ILE A 68 25.81 -28.20 42.79
C ILE A 68 26.27 -27.37 43.99
N THR A 69 26.31 -26.04 43.87
CA THR A 69 26.77 -25.16 44.95
C THR A 69 25.82 -25.18 46.14
N GLU A 70 24.51 -25.28 45.93
CA GLU A 70 23.52 -25.39 47.00
C GLU A 70 23.69 -26.72 47.77
N ILE A 71 23.84 -27.83 47.07
CA ILE A 71 24.03 -29.15 47.70
C ILE A 71 25.35 -29.21 48.47
N VAL A 72 26.44 -28.70 47.89
CA VAL A 72 27.77 -28.80 48.49
C VAL A 72 27.95 -27.79 49.63
N ILE A 73 27.63 -26.52 49.40
CA ILE A 73 27.92 -25.45 50.37
C ILE A 73 26.85 -25.43 51.47
N SER A 74 25.57 -25.38 51.11
CA SER A 74 24.47 -25.36 52.09
C SER A 74 24.28 -26.74 52.74
N GLY A 75 24.38 -27.83 51.97
CA GLY A 75 24.34 -29.18 52.53
C GLY A 75 25.53 -29.49 53.44
N GLY A 76 26.74 -29.04 53.09
CA GLY A 76 27.92 -29.17 53.95
C GLY A 76 27.80 -28.39 55.26
N LEU A 77 27.27 -27.16 55.20
CA LEU A 77 26.98 -26.35 56.39
C LEU A 77 25.94 -27.05 57.30
N CYS A 78 24.85 -27.55 56.73
CA CYS A 78 23.85 -28.30 57.49
C CYS A 78 24.44 -29.57 58.11
N LEU A 79 25.30 -30.30 57.39
CA LEU A 79 25.96 -31.51 57.89
C LEU A 79 26.84 -31.21 59.10
N TYR A 80 27.59 -30.10 59.05
CA TYR A 80 28.38 -29.63 60.17
C TYR A 80 27.49 -29.30 61.38
N LEU A 81 26.41 -28.53 61.18
CA LEU A 81 25.48 -28.18 62.27
C LEU A 81 24.80 -29.42 62.87
N ALA A 82 24.43 -30.39 62.04
CA ALA A 82 23.81 -31.65 62.46
C ALA A 82 24.71 -32.53 63.33
N SER A 83 26.04 -32.39 63.20
CA SER A 83 27.01 -33.11 64.06
C SER A 83 26.95 -32.72 65.53
N PHE A 84 26.57 -31.47 65.82
CA PHE A 84 26.43 -30.97 67.17
C PHE A 84 24.97 -31.05 67.66
N PHE A 85 24.03 -30.75 66.76
CA PHE A 85 22.61 -30.72 67.06
C PHE A 85 21.87 -31.61 66.05
N PRO A 86 21.49 -32.85 66.41
CA PRO A 86 20.84 -33.76 65.47
C PRO A 86 19.61 -33.14 64.78
N GLN A 87 18.84 -32.30 65.48
CA GLN A 87 17.67 -31.60 64.93
C GLN A 87 18.01 -30.50 63.90
N ALA A 88 19.26 -30.07 63.77
CA ALA A 88 19.65 -29.05 62.78
C ALA A 88 19.47 -29.51 61.32
N TYR A 89 19.20 -30.80 61.07
CA TYR A 89 18.80 -31.27 59.74
C TYR A 89 17.51 -30.60 59.25
N PHE A 90 16.64 -30.09 60.14
CA PHE A 90 15.44 -29.34 59.75
C PHE A 90 15.76 -28.10 58.93
N SER A 91 16.92 -27.47 59.15
CA SER A 91 17.40 -26.34 58.34
C SER A 91 17.63 -26.74 56.88
N PHE A 92 17.89 -28.02 56.60
CA PHE A 92 18.04 -28.54 55.24
C PHE A 92 16.70 -28.66 54.49
N LEU A 93 15.55 -28.67 55.18
CA LEU A 93 14.24 -28.73 54.49
C LEU A 93 14.01 -27.54 53.56
N LEU A 94 14.41 -26.34 53.98
CA LEU A 94 14.35 -25.17 53.12
C LEU A 94 15.24 -25.38 51.88
N TYR A 95 16.49 -25.80 52.07
CA TYR A 95 17.40 -26.00 50.94
C TYR A 95 16.91 -27.11 50.00
N ALA A 96 16.34 -28.20 50.52
CA ALA A 96 15.70 -29.24 49.70
C ALA A 96 14.53 -28.69 48.87
N PHE A 97 13.69 -27.83 49.47
CA PHE A 97 12.63 -27.12 48.76
C PHE A 97 13.19 -26.18 47.68
N LEU A 98 14.22 -25.39 47.99
CA LEU A 98 14.86 -24.46 47.04
C LEU A 98 15.54 -25.20 45.86
N ILE A 99 16.23 -26.32 46.14
CA ILE A 99 16.85 -27.20 45.15
C ILE A 99 15.79 -27.73 44.18
N ALA A 100 14.66 -28.22 44.71
CA ALA A 100 13.58 -28.73 43.89
C ALA A 100 12.86 -27.63 43.09
N ALA A 101 12.65 -26.45 43.69
CA ALA A 101 11.97 -25.32 43.05
C ALA A 101 12.76 -24.71 41.88
N HIS A 102 14.09 -24.77 41.93
CA HIS A 102 14.98 -24.31 40.85
C HIS A 102 15.51 -25.43 39.96
N SER A 103 15.10 -26.69 40.21
CA SER A 103 15.50 -27.82 39.39
C SER A 103 14.81 -27.77 38.03
N ALA A 104 15.53 -27.37 36.99
CA ALA A 104 15.02 -27.34 35.63
C ALA A 104 15.25 -28.64 34.86
N ARG A 105 14.32 -28.97 33.94
CA ARG A 105 14.40 -30.09 32.98
C ARG A 105 14.70 -31.42 33.70
N ARG A 106 15.69 -32.18 33.24
CA ARG A 106 16.08 -33.51 33.75
C ARG A 106 16.92 -33.46 35.04
N ALA A 107 17.17 -32.29 35.64
CA ALA A 107 18.06 -32.21 36.79
C ALA A 107 17.52 -32.89 38.06
N TYR A 108 16.19 -32.93 38.23
CA TYR A 108 15.56 -33.65 39.35
C TYR A 108 15.95 -35.13 39.40
N LEU A 109 16.30 -35.74 38.26
CA LEU A 109 16.71 -37.15 38.19
C LEU A 109 17.98 -37.43 39.00
N TRP A 110 18.87 -36.46 39.12
CA TRP A 110 20.10 -36.61 39.90
C TRP A 110 20.03 -35.86 41.24
N SER A 111 19.39 -34.69 41.29
CA SER A 111 19.31 -33.91 42.54
C SER A 111 18.36 -34.53 43.56
N ALA A 112 17.29 -35.22 43.13
CA ALA A 112 16.38 -35.88 44.08
C ALA A 112 17.04 -37.06 44.81
N PRO A 113 17.71 -38.02 44.15
CA PRO A 113 18.43 -39.09 44.87
C PRO A 113 19.52 -38.55 45.80
N VAL A 114 20.25 -37.51 45.38
CA VAL A 114 21.29 -36.89 46.20
C VAL A 114 20.70 -36.23 47.46
N SER A 115 19.63 -35.46 47.31
CA SER A 115 19.00 -34.77 48.44
C SER A 115 18.19 -35.69 49.36
N ILE A 116 17.47 -36.67 48.81
CA ILE A 116 16.50 -37.50 49.55
C ILE A 116 17.14 -38.78 50.13
N LEU A 117 18.20 -39.31 49.52
CA LEU A 117 18.82 -40.57 49.95
C LEU A 117 20.24 -40.36 50.46
N LEU A 118 21.11 -39.71 49.67
CA LEU A 118 22.53 -39.56 50.02
C LEU A 118 22.73 -38.65 51.23
N LEU A 119 22.11 -37.47 51.24
CA LEU A 119 22.26 -36.51 52.34
C LEU A 119 21.71 -37.03 53.67
N PRO A 120 20.53 -37.65 53.75
CA PRO A 120 20.05 -38.32 54.97
C PRO A 120 20.98 -39.42 55.46
N ALA A 121 21.60 -40.18 54.55
CA ALA A 121 22.60 -41.17 54.93
C ALA A 121 23.83 -40.50 55.57
N MET A 122 24.32 -39.39 55.00
CA MET A 122 25.42 -38.60 55.55
C MET A 122 25.07 -38.00 56.92
N PHE A 123 23.87 -37.44 57.08
CA PHE A 123 23.40 -36.92 58.36
C PHE A 123 23.34 -38.00 59.43
N LYS A 124 22.87 -39.21 59.10
CA LYS A 124 22.85 -40.34 60.04
C LYS A 124 24.26 -40.78 60.46
N LEU A 125 25.24 -40.77 59.56
CA LEU A 125 26.63 -41.10 59.88
C LEU A 125 27.23 -40.11 60.89
N VAL A 126 26.80 -38.86 60.82
CA VAL A 126 27.32 -37.77 61.64
C VAL A 126 26.51 -37.58 62.94
N ALA A 127 25.24 -37.97 62.94
CA ALA A 127 24.33 -37.87 64.07
C ALA A 127 23.61 -39.22 64.30
N GLU A 128 24.27 -40.13 65.04
CA GLU A 128 23.82 -41.53 65.25
C GLU A 128 22.41 -41.65 65.86
N GLN A 129 21.94 -40.63 66.59
CA GLN A 129 20.61 -40.61 67.22
C GLN A 129 19.45 -40.30 66.25
N SER A 130 19.72 -40.02 64.97
CA SER A 130 18.69 -39.64 64.00
C SER A 130 18.14 -40.83 63.20
N GLU A 131 16.82 -40.95 63.15
CA GLU A 131 16.17 -41.94 62.29
C GLU A 131 16.25 -41.56 60.81
N TYR A 132 17.02 -42.34 60.04
CA TYR A 132 17.20 -42.14 58.60
C TYR A 132 15.88 -42.02 57.83
N TRP A 133 14.94 -42.94 58.06
CA TRP A 133 13.69 -42.98 57.32
C TRP A 133 12.82 -41.74 57.58
N ILE A 134 12.80 -41.25 58.83
CA ILE A 134 12.10 -40.04 59.20
C ILE A 134 12.68 -38.84 58.45
N MET A 135 14.00 -38.67 58.46
CA MET A 135 14.67 -37.56 57.77
C MET A 135 14.49 -37.61 56.25
N ALA A 136 14.60 -38.81 55.64
CA ALA A 136 14.36 -39.01 54.21
C ALA A 136 12.91 -38.64 53.81
N VAL A 137 11.92 -38.96 54.65
CA VAL A 137 10.52 -38.57 54.42
C VAL A 137 10.34 -37.05 54.52
N HIS A 138 10.88 -36.40 55.55
CA HIS A 138 10.77 -34.93 55.68
C HIS A 138 11.42 -34.20 54.51
N ILE A 139 12.65 -34.58 54.14
CA ILE A 139 13.37 -33.99 53.02
C ILE A 139 12.68 -34.31 51.69
N GLY A 140 12.15 -35.53 51.53
CA GLY A 140 11.34 -35.92 50.38
C GLY A 140 10.08 -35.07 50.23
N LEU A 141 9.35 -34.83 51.32
CA LEU A 141 8.17 -33.96 51.32
C LEU A 141 8.54 -32.51 50.95
N ALA A 142 9.59 -31.95 51.55
CA ALA A 142 10.08 -30.62 51.22
C ALA A 142 10.48 -30.51 49.73
N TYR A 143 11.12 -31.54 49.20
CA TYR A 143 11.49 -31.63 47.79
C TYR A 143 10.24 -31.70 46.89
N VAL A 144 9.23 -32.49 47.23
CA VAL A 144 7.96 -32.58 46.48
C VAL A 144 7.24 -31.23 46.47
N PHE A 145 7.17 -30.53 47.60
CA PHE A 145 6.59 -29.18 47.65
C PHE A 145 7.37 -28.19 46.78
N GLY A 146 8.70 -28.24 46.81
CA GLY A 146 9.53 -27.38 45.96
C GLY A 146 9.32 -27.66 44.47
N PHE A 147 9.24 -28.94 44.09
CA PHE A 147 8.95 -29.32 42.71
C PHE A 147 7.54 -28.92 42.26
N SER A 148 6.55 -29.00 43.17
CA SER A 148 5.18 -28.57 42.89
C SER A 148 5.13 -27.04 42.68
N PHE A 149 5.90 -26.28 43.46
CA PHE A 149 6.08 -24.85 43.29
C PHE A 149 6.75 -24.51 41.95
N HIS A 150 7.74 -25.30 41.52
CA HIS A 150 8.37 -25.18 40.19
C HIS A 150 7.33 -25.30 39.06
N LEU A 151 6.48 -26.33 39.12
CA LEU A 151 5.42 -26.54 38.13
C LEU A 151 4.40 -25.40 38.11
N LEU A 152 4.05 -24.86 39.28
CA LEU A 152 3.16 -23.71 39.39
C LEU A 152 3.77 -22.47 38.72
N GLY A 153 5.05 -22.18 38.98
CA GLY A 153 5.76 -21.07 38.35
C GLY A 153 5.85 -21.21 36.83
N LEU A 154 6.11 -22.43 36.33
CA LEU A 154 6.11 -22.73 34.89
C LEU A 154 4.75 -22.51 34.25
N ASN A 155 3.68 -23.04 34.86
CA ASN A 155 2.31 -22.87 34.35
C ASN A 155 1.89 -21.40 34.33
N HIS A 156 2.23 -20.64 35.37
CA HIS A 156 1.92 -19.21 35.43
C HIS A 156 2.64 -18.45 34.31
N ARG A 157 3.94 -18.71 34.13
CA ARG A 157 4.74 -18.07 33.08
C ARG A 157 4.26 -18.44 31.68
N GLN A 158 3.89 -19.70 31.45
CA GLN A 158 3.29 -20.12 30.18
C GLN A 158 1.94 -19.42 29.94
N GLY A 159 1.12 -19.28 30.98
CA GLY A 159 -0.16 -18.57 30.90
C GLY A 159 -0.01 -17.10 30.52
N GLU A 160 0.98 -16.40 31.05
CA GLU A 160 1.28 -15.02 30.65
C GLU A 160 1.73 -14.91 29.19
N ILE A 161 2.65 -15.78 28.76
CA ILE A 161 3.12 -15.81 27.36
C ILE A 161 1.94 -16.08 26.41
N ILE A 162 1.05 -17.03 26.76
CA ILE A 162 -0.14 -17.33 25.96
C ILE A 162 -1.08 -16.12 25.90
N ARG A 163 -1.28 -15.40 27.01
CA ARG A 163 -2.10 -14.17 27.02
C ARG A 163 -1.51 -13.07 26.14
N GLU A 164 -0.20 -12.84 26.22
CA GLU A 164 0.49 -11.88 25.36
C GLU A 164 0.36 -12.28 23.88
N GLN A 165 0.57 -13.55 23.54
CA GLN A 165 0.40 -14.05 22.18
C GLN A 165 -1.03 -13.92 21.67
N ASN A 166 -2.03 -14.22 22.50
CA ASN A 166 -3.45 -14.07 22.13
C ASN A 166 -3.83 -12.61 21.92
N ALA A 167 -3.38 -11.69 22.78
CA ALA A 167 -3.64 -10.26 22.61
C ALA A 167 -3.04 -9.73 21.30
N VAL A 168 -1.82 -10.15 20.98
CA VAL A 168 -1.17 -9.82 19.69
C VAL A 168 -1.95 -10.43 18.52
N LEU A 169 -2.43 -11.66 18.63
CA LEU A 169 -3.22 -12.32 17.59
C LEU A 169 -4.57 -11.62 17.36
N GLU A 170 -5.28 -11.25 18.42
CA GLU A 170 -6.53 -10.47 18.34
C GLU A 170 -6.30 -9.13 17.64
N GLN A 171 -5.19 -8.46 17.94
CA GLN A 171 -4.81 -7.22 17.26
C GLN A 171 -4.57 -7.44 15.76
N TYR A 172 -3.87 -8.52 15.38
CA TYR A 172 -3.67 -8.86 13.97
C TYR A 172 -4.97 -9.24 13.26
N LEU A 173 -5.85 -10.01 13.89
CA LEU A 173 -7.15 -10.36 13.32
C LEU A 173 -8.00 -9.11 13.07
N SER A 174 -8.05 -8.18 14.02
CA SER A 174 -8.77 -6.91 13.84
C SER A 174 -8.19 -6.06 12.71
N GLN A 175 -6.87 -6.04 12.54
CA GLN A 175 -6.23 -5.36 11.41
C GLN A 175 -6.59 -6.01 10.07
N ILE A 176 -6.51 -7.33 9.98
CA ILE A 176 -6.88 -8.07 8.75
C ILE A 176 -8.35 -7.85 8.42
N GLU A 177 -9.25 -7.90 9.40
CA GLU A 177 -10.67 -7.65 9.20
C GLU A 177 -10.93 -6.25 8.63
N ARG A 178 -10.30 -5.21 9.18
CA ARG A 178 -10.43 -3.83 8.67
C ARG A 178 -9.92 -3.69 7.24
N ILE A 179 -8.78 -4.30 6.92
CA ILE A 179 -8.21 -4.27 5.56
C ILE A 179 -9.14 -5.00 4.59
N THR A 180 -9.59 -6.19 4.95
CA THR A 180 -10.47 -7.02 4.13
C THR A 180 -11.81 -6.33 3.89
N LEU A 181 -12.41 -5.73 4.93
CA LEU A 181 -13.65 -4.96 4.79
C LEU A 181 -13.46 -3.75 3.88
N ALA A 182 -12.33 -3.05 3.95
CA ALA A 182 -12.03 -1.92 3.07
C ALA A 182 -11.83 -2.36 1.62
N GLU A 183 -11.14 -3.47 1.38
CA GLU A 183 -10.96 -4.06 0.05
C GLU A 183 -12.30 -4.53 -0.54
N GLU A 184 -13.12 -5.24 0.24
CA GLU A 184 -14.44 -5.70 -0.19
C GLU A 184 -15.35 -4.52 -0.49
N ARG A 185 -15.34 -3.47 0.34
CA ARG A 185 -16.10 -2.23 0.13
C ARG A 185 -15.70 -1.54 -1.18
N ASN A 186 -14.40 -1.48 -1.48
CA ASN A 186 -13.90 -0.94 -2.75
C ASN A 186 -14.25 -1.83 -3.95
N ARG A 187 -14.16 -3.16 -3.81
CA ARG A 187 -14.55 -4.10 -4.89
C ARG A 187 -16.03 -3.95 -5.21
N LEU A 188 -16.89 -3.96 -4.19
CA LEU A 188 -18.33 -3.79 -4.34
C LEU A 188 -18.68 -2.42 -4.95
N SER A 189 -18.02 -1.34 -4.51
CA SER A 189 -18.21 -0.01 -5.09
C SER A 189 -17.92 -0.01 -6.59
N LYS A 190 -16.78 -0.61 -7.00
CA LYS A 190 -16.39 -0.74 -8.40
C LYS A 190 -17.34 -1.63 -9.19
N GLU A 191 -17.70 -2.80 -8.67
CA GLU A 191 -18.59 -3.76 -9.34
C GLU A 191 -20.01 -3.20 -9.50
N LEU A 192 -20.52 -2.46 -8.50
CA LEU A 192 -21.79 -1.73 -8.62
C LEU A 192 -21.70 -0.63 -9.68
N HIS A 193 -20.62 0.15 -9.71
CA HIS A 193 -20.42 1.18 -10.72
C HIS A 193 -20.36 0.59 -12.14
N ASP A 194 -19.55 -0.45 -12.34
CA ASP A 194 -19.29 -1.06 -13.65
C ASP A 194 -20.48 -1.90 -14.13
N THR A 195 -21.18 -2.62 -13.26
CA THR A 195 -22.23 -3.56 -13.68
C THR A 195 -23.62 -2.93 -13.65
N VAL A 196 -23.97 -2.29 -12.54
CA VAL A 196 -25.29 -1.69 -12.36
C VAL A 196 -25.39 -0.39 -13.16
N GLY A 197 -24.33 0.43 -13.15
CA GLY A 197 -24.26 1.63 -13.98
C GLY A 197 -24.46 1.30 -15.46
N ASN A 198 -23.65 0.39 -16.01
CA ASN A 198 -23.74 0.00 -17.42
C ASN A 198 -25.09 -0.63 -17.79
N ALA A 199 -25.69 -1.44 -16.91
CA ALA A 199 -26.98 -2.06 -17.15
C ALA A 199 -28.12 -1.02 -17.22
N TYR A 200 -28.16 -0.06 -16.30
CA TYR A 200 -29.14 1.03 -16.34
C TYR A 200 -28.93 1.93 -17.55
N THR A 201 -27.69 2.28 -17.89
CA THR A 201 -27.38 3.06 -19.09
C THR A 201 -27.86 2.35 -20.36
N SER A 202 -27.64 1.04 -20.47
CA SER A 202 -28.11 0.24 -21.60
C SER A 202 -29.64 0.13 -21.66
N LEU A 203 -30.31 -0.01 -20.50
CA LEU A 203 -31.77 -0.01 -20.40
C LEU A 203 -32.38 1.32 -20.82
N ILE A 204 -31.80 2.43 -20.36
CA ILE A 204 -32.25 3.79 -20.71
C ILE A 204 -32.11 3.99 -22.22
N MET A 205 -30.95 3.65 -22.80
CA MET A 205 -30.76 3.72 -24.26
C MET A 205 -31.76 2.84 -25.02
N GLY A 206 -31.92 1.57 -24.62
CA GLY A 206 -32.86 0.65 -25.28
C GLY A 206 -34.32 1.13 -25.21
N LEU A 207 -34.74 1.66 -24.06
CA LEU A 207 -36.06 2.26 -23.92
C LEU A 207 -36.21 3.51 -24.80
N GLU A 208 -35.19 4.35 -24.91
CA GLU A 208 -35.23 5.52 -25.81
C GLU A 208 -35.31 5.13 -27.29
N THR A 209 -34.66 4.04 -27.70
CA THR A 209 -34.78 3.54 -29.09
C THR A 209 -36.19 3.04 -29.46
N LEU A 210 -37.05 2.73 -28.48
CA LEU A 210 -38.44 2.33 -28.72
C LEU A 210 -39.37 3.54 -28.92
N ARG A 211 -38.90 4.75 -28.60
CA ARG A 211 -39.69 5.98 -28.69
C ARG A 211 -40.23 6.27 -30.10
N PRO A 212 -39.48 6.08 -31.20
CA PRO A 212 -39.96 6.29 -32.56
C PRO A 212 -40.99 5.26 -33.02
N GLU A 213 -41.00 4.05 -32.45
CA GLU A 213 -41.92 2.97 -32.82
C GLU A 213 -43.30 3.09 -32.15
N LEU A 214 -43.42 3.95 -31.13
CA LEU A 214 -44.65 4.17 -30.39
C LEU A 214 -45.55 5.18 -31.11
N SER A 215 -46.63 4.67 -31.70
CA SER A 215 -47.62 5.47 -32.45
C SER A 215 -48.76 6.04 -31.59
N THR A 216 -48.81 5.73 -30.29
CA THR A 216 -49.90 6.15 -29.38
C THR A 216 -49.40 7.02 -28.24
N ASN A 217 -50.13 8.11 -27.92
CA ASN A 217 -49.82 9.01 -26.80
C ASN A 217 -49.74 8.28 -25.45
N THR A 218 -50.56 7.24 -25.25
CA THR A 218 -50.51 6.38 -24.06
C THR A 218 -49.26 5.50 -24.02
N GLY A 219 -48.70 5.13 -25.18
CA GLY A 219 -47.45 4.40 -25.28
C GLY A 219 -46.24 5.25 -24.91
N THR A 220 -46.19 6.49 -25.40
CA THR A 220 -45.15 7.46 -25.05
C THR A 220 -45.17 7.85 -23.58
N GLU A 221 -46.35 8.07 -22.97
CA GLU A 221 -46.47 8.35 -21.53
C GLU A 221 -45.99 7.19 -20.65
N ARG A 222 -46.27 5.94 -21.06
CA ARG A 222 -45.78 4.75 -20.35
C ARG A 222 -44.27 4.60 -20.48
N LEU A 223 -43.71 4.90 -21.66
CA LEU A 223 -42.27 4.87 -21.88
C LEU A 223 -41.55 5.92 -21.03
N ASP A 224 -42.06 7.15 -20.99
CA ASP A 224 -41.51 8.23 -20.15
C ASP A 224 -41.55 7.89 -18.66
N SER A 225 -42.62 7.20 -18.22
CA SER A 225 -42.71 6.69 -16.85
C SER A 225 -41.62 5.65 -16.55
N LEU A 226 -41.33 4.73 -17.48
CA LEU A 226 -40.26 3.74 -17.34
C LEU A 226 -38.87 4.38 -17.37
N LEU A 227 -38.64 5.35 -18.25
CA LEU A 227 -37.38 6.09 -18.33
C LEU A 227 -37.09 6.88 -17.05
N ASN A 228 -38.09 7.59 -16.53
CA ASN A 228 -37.95 8.30 -15.25
C ASN A 228 -37.66 7.35 -14.09
N LEU A 229 -38.29 6.18 -14.08
CA LEU A 229 -38.04 5.16 -13.05
C LEU A 229 -36.63 4.57 -13.15
N ALA A 230 -36.13 4.33 -14.37
CA ALA A 230 -34.75 3.87 -14.60
C ALA A 230 -33.72 4.91 -14.18
N ARG A 231 -33.91 6.19 -14.55
CA ARG A 231 -33.02 7.31 -14.17
C ARG A 231 -32.97 7.51 -12.66
N LYS A 232 -34.13 7.51 -11.99
CA LYS A 232 -34.22 7.64 -10.53
C LYS A 232 -33.49 6.51 -9.80
N ASN A 233 -33.68 5.26 -10.23
CA ASN A 233 -32.98 4.12 -9.63
C ASN A 233 -31.45 4.21 -9.82
N MET A 234 -30.99 4.70 -10.98
CA MET A 234 -29.57 4.91 -11.24
C MET A 234 -28.95 5.96 -10.30
N GLU A 235 -29.66 7.08 -10.06
CA GLU A 235 -29.24 8.10 -9.09
C GLU A 235 -29.19 7.55 -7.66
N GLU A 236 -30.19 6.77 -7.25
CA GLU A 236 -30.21 6.16 -5.93
C GLU A 236 -29.01 5.21 -5.74
N VAL A 237 -28.74 4.33 -6.71
CA VAL A 237 -27.55 3.45 -6.69
C VAL A 237 -26.26 4.26 -6.60
N ARG A 238 -26.14 5.35 -7.39
CA ARG A 238 -24.96 6.23 -7.37
C ARG A 238 -24.79 6.91 -6.02
N GLY A 239 -25.88 7.31 -5.36
CA GLY A 239 -25.89 7.85 -4.01
C GLY A 239 -25.39 6.84 -2.96
N TYR A 240 -25.81 5.57 -3.05
CA TYR A 240 -25.30 4.51 -2.17
C TYR A 240 -23.81 4.24 -2.40
N VAL A 241 -23.35 4.19 -3.66
CA VAL A 241 -21.93 4.05 -4.00
C VAL A 241 -21.10 5.21 -3.44
N HIS A 242 -21.62 6.44 -3.48
CA HIS A 242 -20.92 7.60 -2.95
C HIS A 242 -20.83 7.61 -1.41
N GLN A 243 -21.81 7.05 -0.71
CA GLN A 243 -21.74 6.80 0.75
C GLN A 243 -20.75 5.67 1.10
N ILE A 244 -20.39 4.85 0.11
CA ILE A 244 -19.42 3.76 0.22
C ILE A 244 -17.97 4.25 -0.01
N GLU A 245 -17.73 5.48 -0.45
CA GLU A 245 -16.37 6.08 -0.49
C GLU A 245 -15.92 6.61 0.90
N SER A 246 -14.60 6.74 1.13
CA SER A 246 -14.03 7.00 2.48
C SER A 246 -14.03 8.49 2.90
N PRO A 247 -14.25 8.83 4.19
CA PRO A 247 -14.36 10.22 4.69
C PRO A 247 -13.12 11.12 4.53
N HIS A 248 -11.96 10.57 4.15
CA HIS A 248 -10.71 11.35 4.02
C HIS A 248 -10.58 12.08 2.67
N GLU A 249 -11.49 11.85 1.73
CA GLU A 249 -11.46 12.45 0.40
C GLU A 249 -12.04 13.88 0.36
N ALA A 250 -12.71 14.33 1.43
CA ALA A 250 -13.35 15.65 1.52
C ALA A 250 -12.42 16.78 2.02
N LEU A 251 -11.26 16.46 2.59
CA LEU A 251 -10.34 17.45 3.18
C LEU A 251 -9.33 17.99 2.15
N PRO A 252 -8.86 19.25 2.28
CA PRO A 252 -7.70 19.77 1.55
C PRO A 252 -6.48 18.88 1.74
N LEU A 253 -5.61 18.79 0.72
CA LEU A 253 -4.47 17.88 0.72
C LEU A 253 -3.53 18.17 1.89
N LEU A 254 -3.20 19.44 2.15
CA LEU A 254 -2.31 19.81 3.24
C LEU A 254 -2.83 19.33 4.59
N GLN A 255 -4.14 19.45 4.80
CA GLN A 255 -4.77 19.02 6.04
C GLN A 255 -4.71 17.49 6.17
N SER A 256 -4.99 16.75 5.10
CA SER A 256 -4.90 15.29 5.08
C SER A 256 -3.48 14.77 5.33
N LEU A 257 -2.47 15.38 4.71
CA LEU A 257 -1.06 15.00 4.90
C LEU A 257 -0.56 15.34 6.30
N ARG A 258 -0.94 16.51 6.82
CA ARG A 258 -0.58 16.95 8.18
C ARG A 258 -1.18 16.03 9.24
N LYS A 259 -2.47 15.69 9.10
CA LYS A 259 -3.17 14.76 9.99
C LYS A 259 -2.50 13.38 9.99
N LEU A 260 -2.15 12.86 8.82
CA LEU A 260 -1.41 11.60 8.71
C LEU A 260 -0.06 11.65 9.44
N ALA A 261 0.68 12.76 9.32
CA ALA A 261 1.96 12.94 10.01
C ALA A 261 1.79 13.02 11.54
N GLU A 262 0.78 13.72 12.02
CA GLU A 262 0.44 13.84 13.45
C GLU A 262 0.03 12.49 14.04
N GLU A 263 -0.91 11.78 13.41
CA GLU A 263 -1.34 10.44 13.82
C GLU A 263 -0.15 9.46 13.84
N PHE A 264 0.74 9.55 12.86
CA PHE A 264 1.92 8.69 12.80
C PHE A 264 2.92 8.99 13.94
N GLN A 265 3.16 10.27 14.26
CA GLN A 265 4.03 10.69 15.35
C GLN A 265 3.56 10.16 16.72
N GLU A 266 2.25 10.21 16.99
CA GLU A 266 1.68 9.70 18.25
C GLU A 266 1.93 8.20 18.45
N HIS A 267 1.84 7.41 17.38
CA HIS A 267 1.97 5.95 17.46
C HIS A 267 3.42 5.46 17.36
N ALA A 268 4.27 6.14 16.59
CA ALA A 268 5.60 5.65 16.26
C ALA A 268 6.73 6.16 17.19
N LYS A 269 6.45 7.11 18.10
CA LYS A 269 7.46 7.76 18.98
C LYS A 269 8.64 8.39 18.20
N VAL A 270 8.38 8.89 16.99
CA VAL A 270 9.34 9.59 16.13
C VAL A 270 8.87 11.03 15.94
N THR A 271 9.79 11.98 15.94
CA THR A 271 9.43 13.40 15.72
C THR A 271 9.26 13.65 14.22
N VAL A 272 8.06 14.09 13.79
CA VAL A 272 7.78 14.39 12.39
C VAL A 272 7.61 15.91 12.22
N ARG A 273 8.51 16.55 11.49
CA ARG A 273 8.41 17.99 11.18
C ARG A 273 7.77 18.21 9.82
N PHE A 274 6.56 18.74 9.81
CA PHE A 274 5.81 19.04 8.59
C PHE A 274 5.96 20.51 8.19
N HIS A 275 6.42 20.76 6.96
CA HIS A 275 6.52 22.09 6.36
C HIS A 275 5.80 22.12 5.02
N ALA A 276 5.11 23.22 4.74
CA ALA A 276 4.44 23.48 3.47
C ALA A 276 4.92 24.82 2.92
N TYR A 277 5.18 24.86 1.61
CA TYR A 277 5.64 26.04 0.89
C TYR A 277 4.78 26.27 -0.36
N GLY A 278 4.43 27.53 -0.60
CA GLY A 278 3.51 27.91 -1.68
C GLY A 278 2.03 27.80 -1.26
N GLU A 279 1.14 28.35 -2.10
CA GLU A 279 -0.30 28.24 -1.91
C GLU A 279 -0.82 26.93 -2.51
N GLU A 280 -1.61 26.20 -1.73
CA GLU A 280 -2.27 24.98 -2.20
C GLU A 280 -3.26 25.30 -3.32
N TYR A 281 -3.05 24.69 -4.48
CA TYR A 281 -3.99 24.73 -5.61
C TYR A 281 -4.81 23.45 -5.71
N SER A 282 -5.92 23.48 -6.46
CA SER A 282 -6.77 22.29 -6.66
C SER A 282 -5.99 21.17 -7.35
N LEU A 283 -5.97 20.01 -6.73
CA LEU A 283 -5.36 18.78 -7.25
C LEU A 283 -6.44 17.75 -7.50
N THR A 284 -6.29 16.98 -8.58
CA THR A 284 -7.19 15.87 -8.90
C THR A 284 -7.27 14.87 -7.74
N LYS A 285 -8.40 14.17 -7.61
CA LYS A 285 -8.59 13.10 -6.61
C LYS A 285 -7.45 12.08 -6.66
N GLN A 286 -7.03 11.70 -7.87
CA GLN A 286 -5.93 10.76 -8.09
C GLN A 286 -4.58 11.31 -7.61
N ALA A 287 -4.27 12.59 -7.87
CA ALA A 287 -3.05 13.23 -7.40
C ALA A 287 -3.00 13.35 -5.87
N LYS A 288 -4.13 13.72 -5.24
CA LYS A 288 -4.24 13.75 -3.77
C LYS A 288 -3.95 12.37 -3.16
N THR A 289 -4.57 11.32 -3.70
CA THR A 289 -4.37 9.94 -3.24
C THR A 289 -2.94 9.47 -3.45
N ALA A 290 -2.32 9.80 -4.59
CA ALA A 290 -0.93 9.44 -4.87
C ALA A 290 0.05 10.07 -3.87
N LEU A 291 -0.11 11.38 -3.58
CA LEU A 291 0.72 12.08 -2.59
C LEU A 291 0.50 11.54 -1.17
N TYR A 292 -0.76 11.28 -0.79
CA TYR A 292 -1.09 10.70 0.52
C TYR A 292 -0.45 9.33 0.72
N ARG A 293 -0.58 8.42 -0.25
CA ARG A 293 0.03 7.09 -0.19
C ARG A 293 1.55 7.14 -0.22
N CYS A 294 2.13 8.09 -0.96
CA CYS A 294 3.58 8.29 -0.98
C CYS A 294 4.11 8.72 0.40
N LEU A 295 3.42 9.64 1.08
CA LEU A 295 3.78 10.04 2.44
C LEU A 295 3.65 8.87 3.42
N GLN A 296 2.53 8.15 3.38
CA GLN A 296 2.26 7.00 4.26
C GLN A 296 3.34 5.92 4.17
N GLU A 297 3.67 5.52 2.94
CA GLU A 297 4.69 4.49 2.68
C GLU A 297 6.09 4.98 3.09
N SER A 298 6.42 6.25 2.83
CA SER A 298 7.73 6.84 3.22
C SER A 298 7.90 6.88 4.74
N LEU A 299 6.86 7.32 5.48
CA LEU A 299 6.86 7.31 6.95
C LEU A 299 7.04 5.89 7.52
N THR A 300 6.32 4.92 6.94
CA THR A 300 6.40 3.50 7.35
C THR A 300 7.80 2.94 7.14
N ASN A 301 8.44 3.26 6.01
CA ASN A 301 9.80 2.81 5.69
C ASN A 301 10.86 3.44 6.59
N ALA A 302 10.74 4.73 6.89
CA ALA A 302 11.65 5.43 7.81
C ALA A 302 11.69 4.80 9.22
N VAL A 303 10.55 4.29 9.72
CA VAL A 303 10.49 3.62 11.03
C VAL A 303 10.91 2.16 10.96
N ARG A 304 10.40 1.41 9.99
CA ARG A 304 10.66 -0.04 9.87
C ARG A 304 12.10 -0.37 9.52
N HIS A 305 12.74 0.43 8.68
CA HIS A 305 14.04 0.13 8.10
C HIS A 305 15.12 1.15 8.50
N GLY A 306 14.75 2.41 8.75
CA GLY A 306 15.70 3.49 9.02
C GLY A 306 16.15 3.62 10.48
N HIS A 307 15.37 3.16 11.47
CA HIS A 307 15.54 3.50 12.89
C HIS A 307 15.63 5.02 13.14
N SER A 308 14.88 5.79 12.36
CA SER A 308 14.90 7.26 12.34
C SER A 308 14.44 7.84 13.68
N THR A 309 15.13 8.87 14.17
CA THR A 309 14.70 9.65 15.35
C THR A 309 13.94 10.90 14.95
N GLU A 310 14.14 11.39 13.72
CA GLU A 310 13.49 12.57 13.17
C GLU A 310 13.18 12.37 11.67
N ILE A 311 11.96 12.74 11.26
CA ILE A 311 11.52 12.72 9.86
C ILE A 311 11.07 14.13 9.50
N LYS A 312 11.60 14.67 8.41
CA LYS A 312 11.20 15.95 7.84
C LYS A 312 10.33 15.74 6.61
N VAL A 313 9.12 16.26 6.65
CA VAL A 313 8.16 16.23 5.54
C VAL A 313 8.02 17.64 4.99
N SER A 314 8.23 17.80 3.69
CA SER A 314 8.16 19.08 2.99
C SER A 314 7.21 18.95 1.80
N VAL A 315 6.19 19.80 1.71
CA VAL A 315 5.31 19.90 0.55
C VAL A 315 5.53 21.24 -0.13
N GLN A 316 5.84 21.23 -1.42
CA GLN A 316 6.05 22.43 -2.22
C GLN A 316 5.04 22.47 -3.36
N PHE A 317 4.28 23.56 -3.42
CA PHE A 317 3.38 23.88 -4.52
C PHE A 317 4.10 24.82 -5.49
N GLU A 318 4.70 24.24 -6.54
CA GLU A 318 5.34 24.99 -7.61
C GLU A 318 4.32 25.29 -8.73
N PRO A 319 4.55 26.30 -9.59
CA PRO A 319 3.61 26.66 -10.66
C PRO A 319 3.27 25.52 -11.63
N GLN A 320 4.20 24.58 -11.83
CA GLN A 320 4.11 23.49 -12.81
C GLN A 320 4.02 22.10 -12.17
N GLN A 321 4.18 21.98 -10.85
CA GLN A 321 4.24 20.68 -10.17
C GLN A 321 4.03 20.79 -8.66
N THR A 322 3.52 19.73 -8.06
CA THR A 322 3.54 19.54 -6.60
C THR A 322 4.67 18.59 -6.27
N ARG A 323 5.54 18.98 -5.33
CA ARG A 323 6.62 18.15 -4.84
C ARG A 323 6.42 17.82 -3.37
N LEU A 324 6.44 16.54 -3.05
CA LEU A 324 6.48 16.01 -1.70
C LEU A 324 7.87 15.42 -1.45
N GLU A 325 8.55 15.92 -0.42
CA GLU A 325 9.85 15.42 0.03
C GLU A 325 9.73 14.87 1.45
N VAL A 326 10.18 13.64 1.65
CA VAL A 326 10.24 12.98 2.96
C VAL A 326 11.68 12.59 3.21
N GLN A 327 12.30 13.19 4.21
CA GLN A 327 13.68 12.94 4.60
C GLN A 327 13.73 12.33 5.99
N ASP A 328 14.39 11.20 6.15
CA ASP A 328 14.71 10.61 7.44
C ASP A 328 16.19 10.70 7.76
N ASN A 329 16.53 10.72 9.05
CA ASN A 329 17.90 10.71 9.56
C ASN A 329 18.39 9.30 9.97
N GLY A 330 17.80 8.26 9.37
CA GLY A 330 18.10 6.87 9.68
C GLY A 330 19.46 6.40 9.16
N ARG A 331 19.71 5.09 9.22
CA ARG A 331 21.00 4.50 8.81
C ARG A 331 21.25 4.50 7.29
N GLY A 332 20.24 4.81 6.47
CA GLY A 332 20.28 4.62 5.02
C GLY A 332 20.35 3.13 4.63
N MET A 333 20.23 2.82 3.34
CA MET A 333 20.34 1.45 2.82
C MET A 333 21.59 1.27 1.94
N GLU A 334 22.33 0.18 2.12
CA GLU A 334 23.33 -0.27 1.13
C GLU A 334 22.60 -0.90 -0.07
N HIS A 335 22.70 -0.27 -1.24
CA HIS A 335 22.34 -0.80 -2.56
C HIS A 335 21.12 -1.76 -2.64
N GLY A 336 19.94 -1.18 -2.91
CA GLY A 336 19.01 -1.72 -3.90
C GLY A 336 18.33 -3.06 -3.60
N ARG A 337 17.39 -3.08 -2.65
CA ARG A 337 16.20 -3.93 -2.77
C ARG A 337 14.97 -3.05 -2.85
N GLU A 338 14.44 -2.90 -4.06
CA GLU A 338 13.13 -2.26 -4.27
C GLU A 338 12.05 -3.18 -3.68
N GLY A 339 11.47 -2.77 -2.54
CA GLY A 339 10.32 -3.46 -1.96
C GLY A 339 9.03 -3.17 -2.74
N PHE A 340 8.01 -4.02 -2.58
CA PHE A 340 6.71 -3.89 -3.23
C PHE A 340 6.06 -2.48 -3.07
N GLY A 341 6.28 -1.82 -1.93
CA GLY A 341 5.76 -0.46 -1.67
C GLY A 341 6.36 0.63 -2.57
N LEU A 342 7.65 0.54 -2.90
CA LEU A 342 8.34 1.53 -3.74
C LEU A 342 7.90 1.42 -5.21
N SER A 343 7.72 0.19 -5.71
CA SER A 343 7.22 -0.06 -7.06
C SER A 343 5.82 0.51 -7.25
N ALA A 344 4.92 0.29 -6.29
CA ALA A 344 3.57 0.84 -6.32
C ALA A 344 3.54 2.38 -6.24
N MET A 345 4.47 2.99 -5.48
CA MET A 345 4.62 4.46 -5.48
C MET A 345 5.05 5.00 -6.83
N LYS A 346 6.08 4.39 -7.45
CA LYS A 346 6.58 4.78 -8.77
C LYS A 346 5.52 4.62 -9.86
N GLU A 347 4.80 3.50 -9.86
CA GLU A 347 3.72 3.21 -10.81
C GLU A 347 2.59 4.25 -10.72
N ARG A 348 2.10 4.54 -9.50
CA ARG A 348 1.05 5.54 -9.29
C ARG A 348 1.47 6.94 -9.75
N ALA A 349 2.71 7.35 -9.45
CA ALA A 349 3.21 8.63 -9.91
C ALA A 349 3.35 8.66 -11.44
N MET A 350 3.86 7.58 -12.04
CA MET A 350 4.04 7.46 -13.49
C MET A 350 2.72 7.53 -14.26
N ASN A 351 1.65 6.93 -13.74
CA ASN A 351 0.29 7.03 -14.30
C ASN A 351 -0.23 8.48 -14.33
N LEU A 352 0.27 9.34 -13.44
CA LEU A 352 -0.04 10.76 -13.39
C LEU A 352 1.01 11.63 -14.09
N GLN A 353 1.90 11.03 -14.90
CA GLN A 353 3.04 11.69 -15.54
C GLN A 353 4.03 12.32 -14.54
N GLY A 354 4.00 11.87 -13.29
CA GLY A 354 4.92 12.23 -12.24
C GLY A 354 6.07 11.22 -12.08
N HIS A 355 6.91 11.47 -11.08
CA HIS A 355 8.08 10.66 -10.79
C HIS A 355 8.34 10.55 -9.28
N VAL A 356 8.82 9.40 -8.84
CA VAL A 356 9.33 9.18 -7.49
C VAL A 356 10.81 8.82 -7.56
N ALA A 357 11.63 9.67 -6.93
CA ALA A 357 13.05 9.44 -6.73
C ALA A 357 13.31 9.05 -5.27
N VAL A 358 14.28 8.16 -5.05
CA VAL A 358 14.76 7.81 -3.71
C VAL A 358 16.27 7.92 -3.71
N TYR A 359 16.79 8.71 -2.80
CA TYR A 359 18.22 8.87 -2.55
C TYR A 359 18.50 8.37 -1.14
N THR A 360 19.45 7.46 -0.99
CA THR A 360 19.84 6.92 0.31
C THR A 360 21.35 6.82 0.38
N GLU A 361 21.92 7.33 1.47
CA GLU A 361 23.36 7.24 1.73
C GLU A 361 23.58 6.60 3.11
N PRO A 362 24.51 5.64 3.23
CA PRO A 362 24.82 5.01 4.51
C PRO A 362 25.25 6.05 5.56
N GLY A 363 24.47 6.19 6.63
CA GLY A 363 24.71 7.13 7.72
C GLY A 363 24.12 8.53 7.56
N GLU A 364 23.59 8.89 6.38
CA GLU A 364 22.92 10.18 6.14
C GLU A 364 21.38 10.07 5.99
N GLY A 365 20.86 8.83 5.92
CA GLY A 365 19.43 8.54 5.91
C GLY A 365 18.84 8.33 4.51
N THR A 366 17.53 8.56 4.37
CA THR A 366 16.83 8.42 3.08
C THR A 366 16.02 9.67 2.76
N LEU A 367 16.11 10.13 1.51
CA LEU A 367 15.28 11.17 0.93
C LEU A 367 14.39 10.56 -0.16
N VAL A 368 13.09 10.63 0.05
CA VAL A 368 12.07 10.26 -0.95
C VAL A 368 11.47 11.54 -1.51
N THR A 369 11.54 11.70 -2.83
CA THR A 369 10.95 12.84 -3.55
C THR A 369 9.90 12.34 -4.52
N CYS A 370 8.64 12.72 -4.29
CA CYS A 370 7.53 12.49 -5.20
C CYS A 370 7.13 13.80 -5.87
N THR A 371 7.17 13.83 -7.19
CA THR A 371 6.85 15.01 -7.98
C THR A 371 5.71 14.67 -8.92
N LEU A 372 4.60 15.36 -8.78
CA LEU A 372 3.46 15.25 -9.68
C LEU A 372 3.32 16.55 -10.47
N PRO A 373 3.22 16.50 -11.81
CA PRO A 373 2.96 17.70 -12.59
C PRO A 373 1.63 18.32 -12.15
N ARG A 374 1.54 19.64 -12.24
CA ARG A 374 0.29 20.35 -12.04
C ARG A 374 -0.63 19.98 -13.18
N GLN A 375 -1.44 18.96 -12.94
CA GLN A 375 -2.60 18.69 -13.77
C GLN A 375 -3.61 19.77 -13.40
N THR A 376 -3.64 20.84 -14.19
CA THR A 376 -4.70 21.83 -14.11
C THR A 376 -6.02 21.10 -14.35
N GLU A 377 -6.76 20.82 -13.28
CA GLU A 377 -8.20 20.95 -13.37
C GLU A 377 -8.45 22.35 -13.89
N LEU A 378 -9.26 22.48 -14.95
CA LEU A 378 -9.67 23.76 -15.52
C LEU A 378 -10.51 24.48 -14.46
N LYS A 379 -9.87 25.11 -13.49
CA LYS A 379 -10.48 26.23 -12.77
C LYS A 379 -10.27 27.45 -13.65
N ASP A 380 -11.35 27.82 -14.32
CA ASP A 380 -11.65 29.14 -14.92
C ASP A 380 -11.61 29.28 -16.46
N GLU A 381 -11.27 28.25 -17.24
CA GLU A 381 -11.59 28.25 -18.68
C GLU A 381 -12.75 27.30 -18.95
N VAL A 382 -13.95 27.87 -18.95
CA VAL A 382 -15.16 27.19 -19.42
C VAL A 382 -15.01 26.92 -20.92
N ILE A 383 -14.99 25.64 -21.32
CA ILE A 383 -14.90 25.25 -22.73
C ILE A 383 -16.25 25.51 -23.40
N ARG A 384 -16.25 26.39 -24.39
CA ARG A 384 -17.42 26.81 -25.18
C ARG A 384 -17.66 25.82 -26.31
N LEU A 385 -18.74 25.07 -26.18
CA LEU A 385 -19.16 23.98 -27.05
C LEU A 385 -20.32 24.39 -27.95
N LEU A 386 -20.30 23.95 -29.20
CA LEU A 386 -21.47 23.94 -30.08
C LEU A 386 -21.89 22.48 -30.30
N VAL A 387 -23.17 22.16 -30.04
CA VAL A 387 -23.71 20.81 -30.26
C VAL A 387 -24.57 20.82 -31.52
N VAL A 388 -24.23 19.98 -32.49
CA VAL A 388 -24.87 19.91 -33.79
C VAL A 388 -25.39 18.49 -34.00
N ASP A 389 -26.71 18.34 -34.06
CA ASP A 389 -27.36 17.05 -34.22
C ASP A 389 -28.80 17.24 -34.71
N ASP A 390 -29.26 16.49 -35.70
CA ASP A 390 -30.60 16.67 -36.26
C ASP A 390 -31.71 16.17 -35.31
N GLN A 391 -31.37 15.30 -34.34
CA GLN A 391 -32.31 14.76 -33.36
C GLN A 391 -32.47 15.71 -32.16
N PRO A 392 -33.63 16.37 -31.99
CA PRO A 392 -33.79 17.41 -30.97
C PRO A 392 -33.57 16.90 -29.54
N PHE A 393 -33.92 15.64 -29.28
CA PHE A 393 -33.78 15.03 -27.96
C PHE A 393 -32.31 14.74 -27.61
N PHE A 394 -31.54 14.17 -28.54
CA PHE A 394 -30.12 13.87 -28.31
C PHE A 394 -29.33 15.17 -28.11
N ARG A 395 -29.64 16.19 -28.91
CA ARG A 395 -29.09 17.55 -28.78
C ARG A 395 -29.33 18.15 -27.39
N GLU A 396 -30.56 18.07 -26.88
CA GLU A 396 -30.92 18.63 -25.58
C GLU A 396 -30.38 17.79 -24.40
N SER A 397 -30.30 16.46 -24.57
CA SER A 397 -29.70 15.56 -23.58
C SER A 397 -28.20 15.80 -23.47
N LEU A 398 -27.47 15.89 -24.59
CA LEU A 398 -26.06 16.25 -24.59
C LEU A 398 -25.84 17.62 -23.97
N ARG A 399 -26.68 18.60 -24.31
CA ARG A 399 -26.63 19.91 -23.69
C ARG A 399 -26.73 19.84 -22.18
N THR A 400 -27.75 19.15 -21.65
CA THR A 400 -27.95 19.01 -20.21
C THR A 400 -26.77 18.33 -19.52
N LEU A 401 -26.31 17.20 -20.08
CA LEU A 401 -25.21 16.41 -19.50
C LEU A 401 -23.86 17.15 -19.53
N LEU A 402 -23.62 17.95 -20.57
CA LEU A 402 -22.39 18.73 -20.70
C LEU A 402 -22.46 19.99 -19.82
N GLU A 403 -23.61 20.65 -19.71
CA GLU A 403 -23.81 21.81 -18.82
C GLU A 403 -23.76 21.43 -17.32
N GLU A 404 -23.95 20.16 -16.95
CA GLU A 404 -23.69 19.66 -15.59
C GLU A 404 -22.19 19.70 -15.21
N GLN A 405 -21.28 19.74 -16.20
CA GLN A 405 -19.85 19.86 -15.96
C GLN A 405 -19.47 21.33 -15.74
N GLN A 406 -18.86 21.64 -14.59
CA GLN A 406 -18.51 23.02 -14.21
C GLN A 406 -17.54 23.71 -15.18
N ASP A 407 -16.83 22.94 -16.00
CA ASP A 407 -15.81 23.39 -16.94
C ASP A 407 -16.27 23.40 -18.41
N LEU A 408 -17.53 23.05 -18.71
CA LEU A 408 -18.09 23.03 -20.07
C LEU A 408 -19.30 23.96 -20.17
N GLN A 409 -19.45 24.65 -21.30
CA GLN A 409 -20.63 25.48 -21.60
C GLN A 409 -21.07 25.27 -23.04
N VAL A 410 -22.31 24.86 -23.22
CA VAL A 410 -22.93 24.81 -24.54
C VAL A 410 -23.40 26.21 -24.92
N VAL A 411 -22.71 26.85 -25.87
CA VAL A 411 -22.99 28.23 -26.28
C VAL A 411 -24.08 28.33 -27.34
N GLY A 412 -24.40 27.22 -27.99
CA GLY A 412 -25.47 27.10 -28.97
C GLY A 412 -25.70 25.66 -29.37
N THR A 413 -26.83 25.43 -30.04
CA THR A 413 -27.17 24.13 -30.61
C THR A 413 -27.68 24.31 -32.05
N ALA A 414 -27.40 23.34 -32.92
CA ALA A 414 -27.76 23.38 -34.34
C ALA A 414 -28.40 22.06 -34.79
N GLU A 415 -29.26 22.12 -35.81
CA GLU A 415 -29.97 20.97 -36.39
C GLU A 415 -29.38 20.44 -37.69
N ASP A 416 -28.52 21.23 -38.35
CA ASP A 416 -27.82 20.84 -39.56
C ASP A 416 -26.46 21.53 -39.69
N GLY A 417 -25.68 21.09 -40.68
CA GLY A 417 -24.35 21.63 -40.98
C GLY A 417 -24.36 23.11 -41.40
N GLN A 418 -25.43 23.60 -42.02
CA GLN A 418 -25.52 24.98 -42.49
C GLN A 418 -25.75 25.95 -41.32
N GLN A 419 -26.63 25.57 -40.39
CA GLN A 419 -26.84 26.29 -39.14
C GLN A 419 -25.59 26.22 -38.24
N ALA A 420 -24.85 25.11 -38.26
CA ALA A 420 -23.59 24.99 -37.52
C ALA A 420 -22.52 26.00 -38.00
N ILE A 421 -22.38 26.19 -39.31
CA ILE A 421 -21.45 27.20 -39.88
C ILE A 421 -21.86 28.61 -39.45
N GLU A 422 -23.16 28.91 -39.50
CA GLU A 422 -23.70 30.20 -39.07
C GLU A 422 -23.40 30.48 -37.58
N LEU A 423 -23.64 29.49 -36.72
CA LEU A 423 -23.40 29.61 -35.28
C LEU A 423 -21.90 29.63 -34.95
N CYS A 424 -21.04 28.95 -35.72
CA CYS A 424 -19.60 29.08 -35.58
C CYS A 424 -19.15 30.52 -35.85
N ARG A 425 -19.72 31.18 -36.86
CA ARG A 425 -19.45 32.59 -37.16
C ARG A 425 -19.89 33.52 -36.03
N GLN A 426 -21.09 33.32 -35.49
CA GLN A 426 -21.67 34.21 -34.49
C GLN A 426 -21.10 33.99 -33.09
N LEU A 427 -20.95 32.72 -32.69
CA LEU A 427 -20.64 32.35 -31.32
C LEU A 427 -19.15 32.03 -31.11
N GLN A 428 -18.39 31.74 -32.17
CA GLN A 428 -16.97 31.37 -32.09
C GLN A 428 -16.70 30.31 -30.99
N PRO A 429 -17.32 29.11 -31.08
CA PRO A 429 -17.08 28.03 -30.13
C PRO A 429 -15.63 27.55 -30.23
N GLN A 430 -15.10 26.98 -29.14
CA GLN A 430 -13.76 26.40 -29.12
C GLN A 430 -13.77 24.95 -29.62
N LEU A 431 -14.90 24.25 -29.42
CA LEU A 431 -15.09 22.89 -29.89
C LEU A 431 -16.53 22.67 -30.40
N VAL A 432 -16.67 21.92 -31.49
CA VAL A 432 -17.94 21.53 -32.08
C VAL A 432 -18.11 20.01 -31.94
N LEU A 433 -19.20 19.59 -31.29
CA LEU A 433 -19.70 18.22 -31.34
C LEU A 433 -20.63 18.13 -32.54
N MET A 434 -20.26 17.35 -33.54
CA MET A 434 -20.90 17.35 -34.85
C MET A 434 -21.43 15.95 -35.18
N ASP A 435 -22.73 15.83 -35.41
CA ASP A 435 -23.29 14.63 -36.00
C ASP A 435 -22.84 14.47 -37.47
N LEU A 436 -22.69 13.23 -37.91
CA LEU A 436 -22.29 12.93 -39.28
C LEU A 436 -23.47 13.03 -40.25
N GLU A 437 -24.61 12.43 -39.89
CA GLU A 437 -25.78 12.29 -40.76
C GLU A 437 -26.86 13.30 -40.38
N MET A 438 -26.98 14.37 -41.17
CA MET A 438 -27.97 15.41 -40.94
C MET A 438 -28.60 15.86 -42.26
N PRO A 439 -29.86 16.32 -42.25
CA PRO A 439 -30.51 16.88 -43.42
C PRO A 439 -29.82 18.17 -43.90
N ASN A 440 -30.03 18.53 -45.17
CA ASN A 440 -29.46 19.71 -45.86
C ASN A 440 -27.94 19.68 -46.07
N MET A 441 -27.15 19.63 -45.00
CA MET A 441 -25.69 19.61 -45.05
C MET A 441 -25.14 18.65 -44.00
N ASP A 442 -24.43 17.62 -44.45
CA ASP A 442 -23.84 16.59 -43.60
C ASP A 442 -22.65 17.10 -42.77
N GLY A 443 -22.27 16.33 -41.75
CA GLY A 443 -21.20 16.68 -40.82
C GLY A 443 -19.82 16.74 -41.46
N ILE A 444 -19.55 15.99 -42.54
CA ILE A 444 -18.26 15.99 -43.22
C ILE A 444 -18.08 17.29 -44.01
N ALA A 445 -19.08 17.67 -44.81
CA ALA A 445 -19.12 18.90 -45.56
C ALA A 445 -19.07 20.12 -44.63
N ALA A 446 -19.85 20.09 -43.54
CA ALA A 446 -19.85 21.14 -42.53
C ALA A 446 -18.47 21.30 -41.87
N SER A 447 -17.86 20.18 -41.48
CA SER A 447 -16.52 20.17 -40.87
C SER A 447 -15.46 20.76 -41.79
N ARG A 448 -15.49 20.41 -43.09
CA ARG A 448 -14.57 20.95 -44.09
C ARG A 448 -14.70 22.47 -44.21
N ALA A 449 -15.93 22.98 -44.34
CA ALA A 449 -16.20 24.41 -44.46
C ALA A 449 -15.79 25.19 -43.19
N ILE A 450 -16.05 24.64 -42.00
CA ILE A 450 -15.65 25.23 -40.72
C ILE A 450 -14.12 25.26 -40.60
N LYS A 451 -13.41 24.18 -40.96
CA LYS A 451 -11.95 24.10 -40.87
C LYS A 451 -11.22 24.99 -41.88
N GLU A 452 -11.76 25.16 -43.08
CA GLU A 452 -11.22 26.10 -44.08
C GLU A 452 -11.30 27.55 -43.59
N THR A 453 -12.37 27.91 -42.87
CA THR A 453 -12.61 29.29 -42.41
C THR A 453 -12.00 29.56 -41.03
N TRP A 454 -12.10 28.62 -40.10
CA TRP A 454 -11.62 28.72 -38.71
C TRP A 454 -10.82 27.47 -38.31
N PRO A 455 -9.55 27.35 -38.74
CA PRO A 455 -8.72 26.18 -38.46
C PRO A 455 -8.52 25.87 -36.97
N HIS A 456 -8.72 26.87 -36.10
CA HIS A 456 -8.54 26.77 -34.66
C HIS A 456 -9.72 26.13 -33.93
N ILE A 457 -10.93 26.11 -34.52
CA ILE A 457 -12.11 25.48 -33.93
C ILE A 457 -11.90 23.97 -33.99
N ARG A 458 -11.99 23.30 -32.84
CA ARG A 458 -11.87 21.84 -32.76
C ARG A 458 -13.18 21.19 -33.17
N ILE A 459 -13.13 20.07 -33.90
CA ILE A 459 -14.33 19.35 -34.33
C ILE A 459 -14.22 17.89 -33.94
N LEU A 460 -15.24 17.40 -33.22
CA LEU A 460 -15.38 16.02 -32.80
C LEU A 460 -16.64 15.46 -33.46
N ILE A 461 -16.49 14.44 -34.30
CA ILE A 461 -17.62 13.76 -34.93
C ILE A 461 -18.27 12.80 -33.91
N LEU A 462 -19.59 12.82 -33.83
CA LEU A 462 -20.40 11.85 -33.09
C LEU A 462 -21.28 11.11 -34.10
N THR A 463 -21.20 9.79 -34.17
CA THR A 463 -22.04 8.99 -35.09
C THR A 463 -22.58 7.74 -34.43
N THR A 464 -23.71 7.23 -34.90
CA THR A 464 -24.24 5.91 -34.51
C THR A 464 -23.52 4.74 -35.18
N PHE A 465 -22.77 4.95 -36.27
CA PHE A 465 -22.25 3.87 -37.12
C PHE A 465 -20.72 3.70 -37.05
N GLU A 466 -20.28 2.44 -36.98
CA GLU A 466 -18.88 2.02 -37.11
C GLU A 466 -18.41 1.93 -38.58
N ASP A 467 -18.81 2.86 -39.46
CA ASP A 467 -18.35 2.82 -40.86
C ASP A 467 -16.94 3.41 -40.99
N THR A 468 -15.97 2.52 -41.23
CA THR A 468 -14.55 2.84 -41.39
C THR A 468 -14.26 3.78 -42.56
N LYS A 469 -15.06 3.73 -43.65
CA LYS A 469 -14.88 4.61 -44.81
C LYS A 469 -15.31 6.05 -44.52
N GLN A 470 -16.44 6.22 -43.85
CA GLN A 470 -16.93 7.53 -43.43
C GLN A 470 -16.01 8.15 -42.37
N ALA A 471 -15.46 7.34 -41.46
CA ALA A 471 -14.46 7.81 -40.50
C ALA A 471 -13.17 8.31 -41.19
N LEU A 472 -12.67 7.57 -42.20
CA LEU A 472 -11.52 8.00 -43.01
C LEU A 472 -11.79 9.32 -43.74
N GLU A 473 -12.98 9.48 -44.30
CA GLU A 473 -13.38 10.69 -45.02
C GLU A 473 -13.52 11.90 -44.09
N ALA A 474 -14.10 11.70 -42.89
CA ALA A 474 -14.15 12.71 -41.85
C ALA A 474 -12.75 13.12 -41.37
N MET A 475 -11.84 12.17 -41.15
CA MET A 475 -10.46 12.50 -40.77
C MET A 475 -9.73 13.31 -41.86
N ARG A 476 -9.98 13.02 -43.14
CA ARG A 476 -9.42 13.78 -44.27
C ARG A 476 -9.97 15.21 -44.35
N SER A 477 -11.13 15.52 -43.77
CA SER A 477 -11.66 16.88 -43.69
C SER A 477 -11.05 17.72 -42.56
N GLY A 478 -10.17 17.13 -41.74
CA GLY A 478 -9.40 17.84 -40.72
C GLY A 478 -10.05 17.88 -39.34
N VAL A 479 -11.00 17.01 -39.05
CA VAL A 479 -11.59 16.85 -37.71
C VAL A 479 -10.56 16.34 -36.70
N ASP A 480 -10.73 16.69 -35.42
CA ASP A 480 -9.77 16.40 -34.35
C ASP A 480 -10.08 15.10 -33.59
N GLY A 481 -11.25 14.52 -33.82
CA GLY A 481 -11.61 13.19 -33.33
C GLY A 481 -12.93 12.66 -33.89
N TYR A 482 -13.13 11.36 -33.75
CA TYR A 482 -14.29 10.63 -34.23
C TYR A 482 -14.76 9.65 -33.16
N LEU A 483 -16.01 9.77 -32.74
CA LEU A 483 -16.59 9.05 -31.62
C LEU A 483 -17.93 8.42 -31.98
N LEU A 484 -18.24 7.31 -31.31
CA LEU A 484 -19.56 6.69 -31.38
C LEU A 484 -20.51 7.38 -30.39
N LYS A 485 -21.77 7.60 -30.80
CA LYS A 485 -22.86 8.12 -29.97
C LYS A 485 -23.22 7.17 -28.81
N SER A 486 -22.67 5.96 -28.77
CA SER A 486 -22.76 5.01 -27.65
C SER A 486 -21.75 5.28 -26.52
N MET A 487 -20.86 6.27 -26.68
CA MET A 487 -19.87 6.64 -25.67
C MET A 487 -20.54 7.17 -24.39
N GLN A 488 -19.99 6.81 -23.23
CA GLN A 488 -20.52 7.25 -21.95
C GLN A 488 -20.36 8.76 -21.78
N PRO A 489 -21.31 9.49 -21.17
CA PRO A 489 -21.23 10.94 -21.00
C PRO A 489 -19.98 11.43 -20.25
N LEU A 490 -19.52 10.67 -19.25
CA LEU A 490 -18.30 11.01 -18.50
C LEU A 490 -17.04 10.86 -19.37
N GLU A 491 -17.03 9.85 -20.23
CA GLU A 491 -15.95 9.59 -21.20
C GLU A 491 -15.95 10.61 -22.34
N LEU A 492 -17.13 11.06 -22.77
CA LEU A 492 -17.28 12.15 -23.73
C LEU A 492 -16.72 13.48 -23.16
N ALA A 493 -17.02 13.80 -21.90
CA ALA A 493 -16.48 14.99 -21.23
C ALA A 493 -14.95 14.95 -21.12
N GLU A 494 -14.37 13.81 -20.73
CA GLU A 494 -12.91 13.60 -20.73
C GLU A 494 -12.30 13.70 -22.13
N THR A 495 -13.01 13.20 -23.15
CA THR A 495 -12.55 13.28 -24.53
C THR A 495 -12.57 14.73 -25.04
N ILE A 496 -13.61 15.50 -24.73
CA ILE A 496 -13.71 16.93 -25.03
C ILE A 496 -12.52 17.68 -24.41
N ARG A 497 -12.21 17.42 -23.12
CA ARG A 497 -11.04 18.01 -22.43
C ARG A 497 -9.73 17.63 -23.12
N THR A 498 -9.61 16.39 -23.56
CA THR A 498 -8.40 15.88 -24.24
C THR A 498 -8.19 16.52 -25.61
N VAL A 499 -9.26 16.65 -26.40
CA VAL A 499 -9.22 17.27 -27.72
C VAL A 499 -9.00 18.78 -27.63
N TYR A 500 -9.61 19.45 -26.65
CA TYR A 500 -9.34 20.86 -26.35
C TYR A 500 -7.85 21.11 -26.05
N ARG A 501 -7.19 20.19 -25.33
CA ARG A 501 -5.74 20.24 -25.03
C ARG A 501 -4.83 19.92 -26.22
N GLY A 502 -5.39 19.67 -27.41
CA GLY A 502 -4.64 19.36 -28.63
C GLY A 502 -4.27 17.88 -28.79
N GLY A 503 -4.90 16.98 -28.03
CA GLY A 503 -4.87 15.54 -28.32
C GLY A 503 -5.79 15.19 -29.49
N THR A 504 -5.45 14.16 -30.26
CA THR A 504 -6.34 13.53 -31.26
C THR A 504 -6.76 12.16 -30.74
N LEU A 505 -8.05 11.88 -30.70
CA LEU A 505 -8.62 10.62 -30.20
C LEU A 505 -9.34 9.88 -31.34
N ILE A 506 -8.89 8.65 -31.60
CA ILE A 506 -9.55 7.67 -32.47
C ILE A 506 -9.85 6.48 -31.58
N ASP A 507 -11.09 6.02 -31.57
CA ASP A 507 -11.51 4.83 -30.82
C ASP A 507 -10.61 3.61 -31.11
N GLN A 508 -10.29 2.83 -30.07
CA GLN A 508 -9.33 1.72 -30.14
C GLN A 508 -9.80 0.59 -31.08
N GLY A 509 -11.10 0.40 -31.28
CA GLY A 509 -11.66 -0.60 -32.21
C GLY A 509 -11.57 -0.21 -33.69
N MET A 510 -11.57 1.09 -33.98
CA MET A 510 -11.49 1.65 -35.33
C MET A 510 -10.05 1.80 -35.84
N SER A 511 -9.10 2.07 -34.95
CA SER A 511 -7.68 2.26 -35.30
C SER A 511 -7.13 1.10 -36.14
N HIS A 512 -7.38 -0.16 -35.76
CA HIS A 512 -6.93 -1.34 -36.49
C HIS A 512 -7.56 -1.51 -37.89
N LYS A 513 -8.80 -1.06 -38.11
CA LYS A 513 -9.52 -1.21 -39.40
C LYS A 513 -9.21 -0.06 -40.38
N LEU A 514 -9.05 1.17 -39.88
CA LEU A 514 -8.67 2.33 -40.69
C LEU A 514 -7.28 2.15 -41.32
N PHE A 515 -6.32 1.59 -40.57
CA PHE A 515 -4.98 1.33 -41.11
C PHE A 515 -4.95 0.21 -42.16
N ALA A 516 -5.80 -0.82 -42.02
CA ALA A 516 -5.91 -1.90 -43.01
C ALA A 516 -6.53 -1.43 -44.34
N GLN A 517 -7.45 -0.46 -44.34
CA GLN A 517 -8.03 0.09 -45.57
C GLN A 517 -7.14 1.13 -46.26
N LEU A 518 -6.31 1.87 -45.52
CA LEU A 518 -5.28 2.75 -46.11
C LEU A 518 -4.19 1.94 -46.85
N GLU A 519 -3.97 0.68 -46.48
CA GLU A 519 -3.12 -0.25 -47.22
C GLU A 519 -3.81 -0.80 -48.50
N ALA A 520 -5.14 -0.95 -48.48
CA ALA A 520 -5.90 -1.46 -49.63
C ALA A 520 -6.09 -0.39 -50.74
N ASP A 521 -6.36 0.86 -50.39
CA ASP A 521 -6.57 1.95 -51.38
C ASP A 521 -5.27 2.45 -52.05
N ASN A 522 -4.09 2.08 -51.53
CA ASN A 522 -2.80 2.33 -52.19
C ASN A 522 -2.39 1.25 -53.21
N SER A 523 -3.27 0.28 -53.49
CA SER A 523 -3.04 -0.75 -54.52
C SER A 523 -3.72 -0.38 -55.85
N GLY A 524 -3.33 0.77 -56.40
CA GLY A 524 -3.70 1.23 -57.73
C GLY A 524 -2.49 1.76 -58.50
N ASP A 525 -2.01 0.91 -59.41
CA ASP A 525 -0.99 1.09 -60.46
C ASP A 525 0.52 1.08 -60.12
N ASP A 526 1.10 -0.05 -60.54
CA ASP A 526 2.43 -0.33 -61.11
C ASP A 526 3.45 -1.11 -60.22
N PRO A 527 4.02 -2.24 -60.73
CA PRO A 527 4.56 -3.31 -59.91
C PRO A 527 6.07 -3.24 -59.76
N SER A 528 6.59 -3.30 -58.52
CA SER A 528 7.93 -3.85 -58.25
C SER A 528 8.16 -4.12 -56.75
N PRO A 529 9.10 -5.03 -56.42
CA PRO A 529 8.75 -6.26 -55.73
C PRO A 529 8.78 -6.18 -54.21
N ILE A 530 7.80 -6.86 -53.62
CA ILE A 530 7.71 -7.23 -52.21
C ILE A 530 8.99 -7.95 -51.78
N LYS A 531 9.72 -7.36 -50.83
CA LYS A 531 10.59 -8.12 -49.93
C LYS A 531 9.92 -8.20 -48.56
N ALA A 532 9.53 -9.42 -48.21
CA ALA A 532 9.10 -9.80 -46.89
C ALA A 532 10.21 -9.55 -45.85
N SER A 533 9.90 -8.75 -44.84
CA SER A 533 10.53 -8.79 -43.52
C SER A 533 9.56 -8.14 -42.54
N SER A 534 8.96 -8.88 -41.62
CA SER A 534 9.46 -8.88 -40.24
C SER A 534 8.68 -9.91 -39.40
N ALA A 535 9.40 -10.70 -38.60
CA ALA A 535 8.85 -11.60 -37.59
C ALA A 535 8.13 -10.87 -36.42
N TYR A 536 8.08 -9.54 -36.43
CA TYR A 536 7.63 -8.71 -35.31
C TYR A 536 6.39 -7.85 -35.61
N GLU A 537 5.74 -8.01 -36.78
CA GLU A 537 4.49 -7.32 -37.16
C GLU A 537 4.49 -5.80 -36.83
N LEU A 538 5.61 -5.14 -37.16
CA LEU A 538 5.77 -3.70 -36.98
C LEU A 538 5.04 -2.96 -38.10
N THR A 539 4.27 -1.94 -37.73
CA THR A 539 3.63 -1.05 -38.68
C THR A 539 4.69 -0.16 -39.37
N PRO A 540 4.40 0.39 -40.57
CA PRO A 540 5.30 1.31 -41.26
C PRO A 540 5.71 2.50 -40.39
N ARG A 541 4.79 3.01 -39.55
CA ARG A 541 5.04 4.16 -38.67
C ARG A 541 5.92 3.82 -37.48
N GLU A 542 5.77 2.63 -36.91
CA GLU A 542 6.66 2.11 -35.86
C GLU A 542 8.08 1.89 -36.40
N LEU A 543 8.20 1.35 -37.62
CA LEU A 543 9.48 1.17 -38.29
C LEU A 543 10.16 2.51 -38.61
N GLU A 544 9.40 3.48 -39.13
CA GLU A 544 9.89 4.84 -39.41
C GLU A 544 10.37 5.55 -38.13
N ILE A 545 9.67 5.37 -37.01
CA ILE A 545 10.09 5.90 -35.71
C ILE A 545 11.36 5.20 -35.22
N LEU A 546 11.47 3.87 -35.35
CA LEU A 546 12.71 3.14 -35.05
C LEU A 546 13.90 3.63 -35.88
N GLN A 547 13.70 3.99 -37.16
CA GLN A 547 14.74 4.57 -38.02
C GLN A 547 15.20 5.95 -37.56
N PHE A 548 14.30 6.81 -37.09
CA PHE A 548 14.72 8.10 -36.53
C PHE A 548 15.36 7.97 -35.15
N VAL A 549 14.89 7.00 -34.37
CA VAL A 549 15.46 6.67 -33.06
C VAL A 549 16.89 6.13 -33.21
N SER A 550 17.15 5.29 -34.22
CA SER A 550 18.49 4.75 -34.52
C SER A 550 19.47 5.82 -35.01
N LYS A 551 18.96 6.88 -35.65
CA LYS A 551 19.72 8.10 -36.02
C LYS A 551 19.93 9.07 -34.85
N GLY A 552 19.55 8.71 -33.62
CA GLY A 552 19.81 9.50 -32.42
C GLY A 552 18.87 10.69 -32.20
N LEU A 553 17.78 10.83 -32.97
CA LEU A 553 16.86 11.97 -32.80
C LEU A 553 16.07 11.88 -31.48
N ARG A 554 15.82 13.03 -30.85
CA ARG A 554 14.93 13.14 -29.68
C ARG A 554 13.47 13.08 -30.13
N TYR A 555 12.57 12.55 -29.31
CA TYR A 555 11.15 12.40 -29.68
C TYR A 555 10.50 13.72 -30.12
N LYS A 556 10.82 14.83 -29.46
CA LYS A 556 10.37 16.17 -29.87
C LYS A 556 10.79 16.55 -31.30
N SER A 557 11.99 16.15 -31.72
CA SER A 557 12.49 16.42 -33.07
C SER A 557 11.86 15.49 -34.11
N ILE A 558 11.56 14.24 -33.72
CA ILE A 558 10.84 13.28 -34.56
C ILE A 558 9.39 13.75 -34.77
N ALA A 559 8.75 14.23 -33.70
CA ALA A 559 7.41 14.81 -33.71
C ALA A 559 7.31 15.97 -34.71
N SER A 560 8.25 16.91 -34.68
CA SER A 560 8.31 18.01 -35.66
C SER A 560 8.57 17.55 -37.10
N LYS A 561 9.38 16.51 -37.32
CA LYS A 561 9.66 15.98 -38.67
C LYS A 561 8.50 15.19 -39.26
N LEU A 562 7.73 14.54 -38.42
CA LEU A 562 6.62 13.67 -38.80
C LEU A 562 5.25 14.35 -38.72
N TYR A 563 5.21 15.64 -38.36
CA TYR A 563 3.98 16.39 -38.09
C TYR A 563 3.08 15.70 -37.05
N LEU A 564 3.70 15.15 -35.99
CA LEU A 564 3.03 14.47 -34.88
C LEU A 564 3.25 15.23 -33.56
N SER A 565 2.45 14.92 -32.53
CA SER A 565 2.73 15.38 -31.16
C SER A 565 3.85 14.55 -30.50
N ASP A 566 4.55 15.11 -29.49
CA ASP A 566 5.59 14.38 -28.73
C ASP A 566 5.02 13.11 -28.06
N GLY A 567 3.77 13.18 -27.58
CA GLY A 567 3.07 12.03 -26.99
C GLY A 567 2.79 10.93 -28.02
N THR A 568 2.37 11.30 -29.23
CA THR A 568 2.10 10.35 -30.31
C THR A 568 3.37 9.58 -30.71
N VAL A 569 4.51 10.26 -30.80
CA VAL A 569 5.80 9.61 -31.11
C VAL A 569 6.23 8.65 -30.00
N ARG A 570 6.02 9.01 -28.73
CA ARG A 570 6.31 8.11 -27.59
C ARG A 570 5.44 6.86 -27.60
N ASN A 571 4.17 6.99 -27.96
CA ASN A 571 3.25 5.85 -28.03
C ASN A 571 3.67 4.86 -29.10
N TYR A 572 3.99 5.33 -30.30
CA TYR A 572 4.52 4.47 -31.36
C TYR A 572 5.87 3.84 -30.98
N ALA A 573 6.77 4.59 -30.35
CA ALA A 573 8.05 4.03 -29.88
C ALA A 573 7.83 2.94 -28.82
N SER A 574 6.91 3.16 -27.88
CA SER A 574 6.55 2.18 -26.84
C SER A 574 5.95 0.91 -27.43
N SER A 575 5.03 1.06 -28.38
CA SER A 575 4.43 -0.08 -29.11
C SER A 575 5.49 -0.87 -29.88
N ALA A 576 6.41 -0.18 -30.56
CA ALA A 576 7.52 -0.81 -31.27
C ALA A 576 8.46 -1.58 -30.31
N TYR A 577 8.77 -1.02 -29.14
CA TYR A 577 9.62 -1.68 -28.13
C TYR A 577 8.96 -2.92 -27.55
N MET A 578 7.66 -2.86 -27.31
CA MET A 578 6.87 -4.00 -26.83
C MET A 578 6.85 -5.13 -27.87
N LYS A 579 6.60 -4.81 -29.15
CA LYS A 579 6.62 -5.79 -30.25
C LYS A 579 8.00 -6.40 -30.48
N LEU A 580 9.06 -5.62 -30.27
CA LEU A 580 10.44 -6.12 -30.27
C LEU A 580 10.82 -6.85 -28.97
N GLY A 581 10.01 -6.78 -27.90
CA GLY A 581 10.29 -7.39 -26.60
C GLY A 581 11.51 -6.79 -25.90
N VAL A 582 11.65 -5.46 -25.91
CA VAL A 582 12.78 -4.70 -25.33
C VAL A 582 12.26 -3.59 -24.41
N ARG A 583 13.10 -3.11 -23.48
CA ARG A 583 12.66 -2.19 -22.41
C ARG A 583 13.12 -0.76 -22.60
N ASN A 584 14.17 -0.55 -23.39
CA ASN A 584 14.75 0.76 -23.59
C ASN A 584 15.11 1.01 -25.06
N ARG A 585 15.36 2.29 -25.33
CA ARG A 585 15.67 2.83 -26.64
C ARG A 585 16.90 2.17 -27.27
N GLU A 586 17.95 1.92 -26.48
CA GLU A 586 19.21 1.37 -26.96
C GLU A 586 19.06 -0.10 -27.38
N GLU A 587 18.38 -0.91 -26.56
CA GLU A 587 18.03 -2.30 -26.86
C GLU A 587 17.16 -2.40 -28.11
N ALA A 588 16.22 -1.47 -28.30
CA ALA A 588 15.35 -1.46 -29.48
C ALA A 588 16.12 -1.21 -30.77
N VAL A 589 17.08 -0.27 -30.76
CA VAL A 589 17.92 0.01 -31.93
C VAL A 589 18.83 -1.18 -32.23
N GLN A 590 19.44 -1.77 -31.20
CA GLN A 590 20.32 -2.92 -31.35
C GLN A 590 19.56 -4.12 -31.91
N LYS A 591 18.41 -4.46 -31.33
CA LYS A 591 17.59 -5.60 -31.76
C LYS A 591 16.98 -5.41 -33.14
N ALA A 592 16.60 -4.18 -33.49
CA ALA A 592 16.11 -3.87 -34.84
C ALA A 592 17.21 -3.96 -35.91
N ARG A 593 18.49 -3.67 -35.57
CA ARG A 593 19.64 -3.92 -36.46
C ARG A 593 19.93 -5.41 -36.62
N GLU A 594 19.93 -6.16 -35.52
CA GLU A 594 20.14 -7.63 -35.54
C GLU A 594 19.05 -8.34 -36.35
N ALA A 595 17.82 -7.84 -36.31
CA ALA A 595 16.68 -8.35 -37.07
C ALA A 595 16.65 -7.88 -38.54
N GLY A 596 17.62 -7.08 -39.00
CA GLY A 596 17.68 -6.56 -40.38
C GLY A 596 16.57 -5.56 -40.72
N LEU A 597 15.93 -4.94 -39.72
CA LEU A 597 14.84 -3.96 -39.88
C LEU A 597 15.36 -2.54 -40.09
N LEU A 598 16.64 -2.32 -39.77
CA LEU A 598 17.34 -1.04 -39.89
C LEU A 598 18.67 -1.29 -40.62
N GLU A 599 19.07 -0.36 -41.48
CA GLU A 599 20.39 -0.36 -42.13
C GLU A 599 21.55 -0.06 -41.16
#